data_AF-A0A0D0AQU5-F1
#
_entry.id   AF-A0A0D0AQU5-F1
#
_cell.length_a   1.000
_cell.length_b   1.000
_cell.length_c   1.000
_cell.angle_alpha   90.00
_cell.angle_beta   90.00
_cell.angle_gamma   90.00
#
_symmetry.space_group_name_H-M   'P 1'
#
loop_
_entity.id
_entity.type
_entity.pdbx_description
1 polymer ?
#
loop_
_entity_poly.entity_id
_entity_poly.type
_entity_poly.pdbx_seq_one_letter_code
_entity_poly.pdbx_strand_id
1 'polypeptide(L)'
;RAMLSQEAIEALANTVKNADSGRKYLESKLLCLIDGPYTLTHLISILFQITQMSGTIPATVTAAIRAVAFIMKDHVADEMAERVAEKATGKVADRVAECITESFSAKMIDHVIAAISPQVALVHSASQSLVASLAQATELHAKIERERDEDENNIKTAAERIEESADTLFSYVETCQNAIKSLGPSLDVMQDQVNSMSQRISAPMPNAQPPASHPSYSSIVASHLSPTIDKALGRAAIRAREILLNPLPGESLFPPDTPKHDIAK
;
A
#
# COMPACT_ATOMS: atom_id res chain seq x y z
N ARG A 1 -0.44 -77.81 -66.54
CA ARG A 1 -0.23 -78.21 -65.12
C ARG A 1 -1.17 -77.33 -64.30
N ALA A 2 -2.24 -77.88 -63.73
CA ALA A 2 -3.20 -77.07 -62.98
C ALA A 2 -2.53 -76.53 -61.70
N MET A 3 -2.61 -75.22 -61.48
CA MET A 3 -2.24 -74.62 -60.19
C MET A 3 -3.27 -75.07 -59.15
N LEU A 4 -2.82 -75.79 -58.12
CA LEU A 4 -3.66 -76.10 -56.95
C LEU A 4 -3.91 -74.80 -56.18
N SER A 5 -5.17 -74.42 -55.97
CA SER A 5 -5.52 -73.27 -55.13
C SER A 5 -5.21 -73.56 -53.66
N GLN A 6 -5.07 -72.51 -52.86
CA GLN A 6 -4.88 -72.63 -51.42
C GLN A 6 -6.02 -73.43 -50.76
N GLU A 7 -7.28 -73.19 -51.16
CA GLU A 7 -8.41 -73.96 -50.59
C GLU A 7 -8.34 -75.44 -50.98
N ALA A 8 -7.85 -75.76 -52.17
CA ALA A 8 -7.66 -77.16 -52.60
C ALA A 8 -6.57 -77.87 -51.77
N ILE A 9 -5.54 -77.14 -51.34
CA ILE A 9 -4.48 -77.66 -50.46
C ILE A 9 -5.02 -77.86 -49.03
N GLU A 10 -5.84 -76.93 -48.55
CA GLU A 10 -6.48 -76.99 -47.23
C GLU A 10 -7.60 -78.06 -47.15
N ALA A 11 -8.25 -78.42 -48.25
CA ALA A 11 -9.33 -79.42 -48.28
C ALA A 11 -8.87 -80.89 -48.30
N LEU A 12 -7.59 -81.16 -48.56
CA LEU A 12 -7.06 -82.53 -48.58
C LEU A 12 -7.17 -83.20 -47.19
N ALA A 13 -7.62 -84.46 -47.15
CA ALA A 13 -7.61 -85.26 -45.93
C ALA A 13 -6.16 -85.60 -45.56
N ASN A 14 -5.56 -84.82 -44.65
CA ASN A 14 -4.16 -84.95 -44.26
C ASN A 14 -3.97 -84.74 -42.75
N THR A 15 -2.81 -85.14 -42.25
CA THR A 15 -2.41 -85.04 -40.83
C THR A 15 -2.25 -83.60 -40.36
N VAL A 16 -1.96 -82.67 -41.29
CA VAL A 16 -1.73 -81.25 -41.01
C VAL A 16 -3.02 -80.44 -41.19
N LYS A 17 -3.58 -79.92 -40.10
CA LYS A 17 -4.87 -79.21 -40.07
C LYS A 17 -4.77 -77.73 -39.70
N ASN A 18 -3.71 -77.31 -39.03
CA ASN A 18 -3.46 -75.97 -38.51
C ASN A 18 -1.96 -75.74 -38.28
N ALA A 19 -1.55 -74.55 -37.83
CA ALA A 19 -0.15 -74.22 -37.59
C ALA A 19 0.51 -75.17 -36.59
N ASP A 20 -0.14 -75.46 -35.45
CA ASP A 20 0.39 -76.35 -34.42
C ASP A 20 0.65 -77.78 -34.90
N SER A 21 -0.31 -78.36 -35.63
CA SER A 21 -0.13 -79.68 -36.25
C SER A 21 0.90 -79.63 -37.38
N GLY A 22 1.07 -78.49 -38.05
CA GLY A 22 2.14 -78.24 -39.01
C GLY A 22 3.52 -78.26 -38.37
N ARG A 23 3.71 -77.57 -37.23
CA ARG A 23 4.98 -77.55 -36.48
C ARG A 23 5.36 -78.97 -36.03
N LYS A 24 4.42 -79.67 -35.38
CA LYS A 24 4.60 -81.07 -34.97
C LYS A 24 4.93 -82.00 -36.14
N TYR A 25 4.31 -81.76 -37.31
CA TYR A 25 4.59 -82.53 -38.51
C TYR A 25 6.03 -82.31 -39.00
N LEU A 26 6.48 -81.06 -39.11
CA LEU A 26 7.83 -80.72 -39.55
C LEU A 26 8.90 -81.26 -38.59
N GLU A 27 8.65 -81.18 -37.28
CA GLU A 27 9.50 -81.77 -36.24
C GLU A 27 9.56 -83.30 -36.35
N SER A 28 8.40 -83.96 -36.50
CA SER A 28 8.35 -85.43 -36.64
C SER A 28 9.07 -85.96 -37.89
N LYS A 29 9.19 -85.12 -38.92
CA LYS A 29 9.89 -85.44 -40.17
C LYS A 29 11.34 -84.95 -40.18
N LEU A 30 11.81 -84.36 -39.08
CA LEU A 30 13.16 -83.79 -38.95
C LEU A 30 13.46 -82.75 -40.04
N LEU A 31 12.42 -82.06 -40.53
CA LEU A 31 12.52 -80.97 -41.50
C LEU A 31 12.78 -79.63 -40.79
N CYS A 32 12.62 -79.59 -39.47
CA CYS A 32 12.89 -78.45 -38.61
C CYS A 32 13.58 -78.91 -37.33
N LEU A 33 14.40 -78.04 -36.73
CA LEU A 33 14.92 -78.22 -35.38
C LEU A 33 13.79 -78.09 -34.35
N ILE A 34 13.78 -78.98 -33.37
CA ILE A 34 12.85 -78.94 -32.24
C ILE A 34 13.07 -77.62 -31.47
N ASP A 35 11.99 -76.93 -31.11
CA ASP A 35 11.96 -75.66 -30.35
C ASP A 35 12.57 -74.43 -31.06
N GLY A 36 12.86 -74.50 -32.35
CA GLY A 36 13.35 -73.35 -33.12
C GLY A 36 12.24 -72.34 -33.48
N PRO A 37 12.52 -71.02 -33.51
CA PRO A 37 11.57 -70.04 -34.00
C PRO A 37 11.38 -70.17 -35.51
N TYR A 38 10.12 -70.30 -35.95
CA TYR A 38 9.74 -70.43 -37.36
C TYR A 38 9.76 -69.08 -38.11
N THR A 39 10.89 -68.38 -38.09
CA THR A 39 11.04 -67.12 -38.84
C THR A 39 10.76 -67.32 -40.33
N LEU A 40 10.36 -66.25 -41.04
CA LEU A 40 10.09 -66.31 -42.48
C LEU A 40 11.27 -66.92 -43.27
N THR A 41 12.50 -66.52 -42.93
CA THR A 41 13.74 -67.05 -43.51
C THR A 41 13.90 -68.55 -43.24
N HIS A 42 13.49 -69.01 -42.06
CA HIS A 42 13.49 -70.41 -41.69
C HIS A 42 12.47 -71.21 -42.51
N LEU A 43 11.25 -70.69 -42.66
CA LEU A 43 10.20 -71.32 -43.47
C LEU A 43 10.56 -71.40 -44.96
N ILE A 44 11.22 -70.38 -45.51
CA ILE A 44 11.76 -70.40 -46.89
C ILE A 44 12.82 -71.50 -47.02
N SER A 45 13.73 -71.62 -46.05
CA SER A 45 14.73 -72.68 -46.03
C SER A 45 14.10 -74.08 -45.96
N ILE A 46 13.07 -74.25 -45.14
CA ILE A 46 12.31 -75.51 -45.04
C ILE A 46 11.62 -75.83 -46.37
N LEU A 47 10.96 -74.86 -47.01
CA LEU A 47 10.35 -75.06 -48.33
C LEU A 47 11.38 -75.45 -49.37
N PHE A 48 12.54 -74.78 -49.38
CA PHE A 48 13.63 -75.12 -50.27
C PHE A 48 14.09 -76.57 -50.04
N GLN A 49 14.30 -76.99 -48.79
CA GLN A 49 14.65 -78.37 -48.47
C GLN A 49 13.57 -79.37 -48.93
N ILE A 50 12.29 -79.06 -48.74
CA ILE A 50 11.16 -79.88 -49.22
C ILE A 50 11.22 -80.06 -50.75
N THR A 51 11.59 -79.00 -51.50
CA THR A 51 11.74 -79.12 -52.97
C THR A 51 12.90 -80.01 -53.41
N GLN A 52 13.91 -80.20 -52.55
CA GLN A 52 15.05 -81.06 -52.81
C GLN A 52 14.83 -82.53 -52.42
N MET A 53 13.66 -82.88 -51.86
CA MET A 53 13.31 -84.26 -51.51
C MET A 53 13.00 -85.10 -52.77
N SER A 54 13.99 -85.35 -53.62
CA SER A 54 13.86 -86.17 -54.83
C SER A 54 13.60 -87.64 -54.47
N GLY A 55 12.43 -88.16 -54.85
CA GLY A 55 12.07 -89.58 -54.73
C GLY A 55 11.01 -89.93 -53.70
N THR A 56 10.38 -88.96 -53.01
CA THR A 56 9.37 -89.24 -51.99
C THR A 56 7.93 -89.16 -52.49
N ILE A 57 7.06 -89.96 -51.87
CA ILE A 57 5.63 -90.08 -52.12
C ILE A 57 4.99 -88.67 -52.12
N PRO A 58 4.23 -88.28 -53.17
CA PRO A 58 3.62 -86.95 -53.31
C PRO A 58 2.85 -86.46 -52.07
N ALA A 59 2.33 -87.37 -51.25
CA ALA A 59 1.63 -87.06 -50.02
C ALA A 59 2.50 -86.39 -48.95
N THR A 60 3.77 -86.78 -48.77
CA THR A 60 4.68 -86.22 -47.75
C THR A 60 5.07 -84.80 -48.10
N VAL A 61 5.43 -84.56 -49.36
CA VAL A 61 5.76 -83.21 -49.86
C VAL A 61 4.55 -82.28 -49.73
N THR A 62 3.36 -82.77 -50.08
CA THR A 62 2.12 -81.98 -49.95
C THR A 62 1.79 -81.63 -48.50
N ALA A 63 1.98 -82.57 -47.56
CA ALA A 63 1.78 -82.33 -46.14
C ALA A 63 2.79 -81.31 -45.57
N ALA A 64 4.06 -81.40 -45.99
CA ALA A 64 5.11 -80.49 -45.55
C ALA A 64 4.90 -79.05 -46.08
N ILE A 65 4.55 -78.90 -47.37
CA ILE A 65 4.18 -77.59 -47.95
C ILE A 65 2.98 -76.99 -47.22
N ARG A 66 1.96 -77.82 -46.92
CA ARG A 66 0.79 -77.38 -46.17
C ARG A 66 1.13 -76.97 -44.73
N ALA A 67 2.03 -77.66 -44.06
CA ALA A 67 2.52 -77.28 -42.74
C ALA A 67 3.18 -75.90 -42.77
N VAL A 68 4.08 -75.65 -43.74
CA VAL A 68 4.68 -74.33 -43.91
C VAL A 68 3.63 -73.27 -44.22
N ALA A 69 2.66 -73.56 -45.10
CA ALA A 69 1.60 -72.61 -45.44
C ALA A 69 0.75 -72.20 -44.23
N PHE A 70 0.38 -73.14 -43.35
CA PHE A 70 -0.34 -72.80 -42.12
C PHE A 70 0.50 -72.00 -41.13
N ILE A 71 1.79 -72.32 -40.98
CA ILE A 71 2.70 -71.57 -40.09
C ILE A 71 2.93 -70.15 -40.63
N MET A 72 3.06 -69.97 -41.94
CA MET A 72 3.14 -68.65 -42.56
C MET A 72 1.86 -67.83 -42.37
N LYS A 73 0.69 -68.46 -42.48
CA LYS A 73 -0.62 -67.82 -42.26
C LYS A 73 -0.75 -67.29 -40.82
N ASP A 74 -0.26 -68.06 -39.86
CA ASP A 74 -0.19 -67.69 -38.43
C ASP A 74 0.71 -66.46 -38.22
N HIS A 75 1.93 -66.49 -38.78
CA HIS A 75 2.88 -65.36 -38.69
C HIS A 75 2.34 -64.05 -39.28
N VAL A 76 1.61 -64.12 -40.39
CA VAL A 76 1.01 -62.92 -41.00
C VAL A 76 -0.12 -62.36 -40.12
N ALA A 77 -0.89 -63.22 -39.46
CA ALA A 77 -1.94 -62.77 -38.54
C ALA A 77 -1.34 -62.07 -37.30
N ASP A 78 -0.26 -62.64 -36.73
CA ASP A 78 0.44 -62.06 -35.58
C ASP A 78 1.10 -60.71 -35.91
N GLU A 79 1.82 -60.60 -37.04
CA GLU A 79 2.45 -59.35 -37.46
C GLU A 79 1.40 -58.26 -37.74
N MET A 80 0.24 -58.64 -38.30
CA MET A 80 -0.86 -57.71 -38.52
C MET A 80 -1.49 -57.25 -37.20
N ALA A 81 -1.66 -58.15 -36.22
CA ALA A 81 -2.15 -57.80 -34.89
C ALA A 81 -1.19 -56.84 -34.16
N GLU A 82 0.11 -57.08 -34.25
CA GLU A 82 1.15 -56.22 -33.66
C GLU A 82 1.15 -54.81 -34.28
N ARG A 83 1.13 -54.70 -35.61
CA ARG A 83 1.08 -53.40 -36.30
C ARG A 83 -0.22 -52.64 -36.02
N VAL A 84 -1.34 -53.36 -35.88
CA VAL A 84 -2.62 -52.75 -35.50
C VAL A 84 -2.58 -52.25 -34.05
N ALA A 85 -2.00 -53.02 -33.14
CA ALA A 85 -1.81 -52.63 -31.74
C ALA A 85 -0.93 -51.38 -31.62
N GLU A 86 0.22 -51.34 -32.29
CA GLU A 86 1.16 -50.21 -32.29
C GLU A 86 0.54 -48.93 -32.85
N LYS A 87 -0.21 -49.04 -33.96
CA LYS A 87 -0.89 -47.90 -34.57
C LYS A 87 -2.07 -47.41 -33.72
N ALA A 88 -2.75 -48.31 -33.00
CA ALA A 88 -3.82 -47.96 -32.09
C ALA A 88 -3.28 -47.27 -30.84
N THR A 89 -2.20 -47.77 -30.22
CA THR A 89 -1.59 -47.15 -29.04
C THR A 89 -0.99 -45.78 -29.36
N GLY A 90 -0.31 -45.62 -30.50
CA GLY A 90 0.24 -44.32 -30.91
C GLY A 90 -0.85 -43.24 -31.09
N LYS A 91 -1.91 -43.55 -31.85
CA LYS A 91 -3.01 -42.60 -32.08
C LYS A 91 -3.81 -42.26 -30.83
N VAL A 92 -3.98 -43.21 -29.92
CA VAL A 92 -4.66 -42.97 -28.64
C VAL A 92 -3.80 -42.09 -27.75
N ALA A 93 -2.49 -42.33 -27.69
CA ALA A 93 -1.57 -41.49 -26.92
C ALA A 93 -1.58 -40.04 -27.43
N ASP A 94 -1.49 -39.83 -28.74
CA ASP A 94 -1.52 -38.50 -29.35
C ASP A 94 -2.84 -37.77 -29.06
N ARG A 95 -3.98 -38.45 -29.22
CA ARG A 95 -5.29 -37.86 -28.93
C ARG A 95 -5.51 -37.57 -27.45
N VAL A 96 -5.00 -38.42 -26.56
CA VAL A 96 -5.08 -38.18 -25.12
C VAL A 96 -4.21 -36.98 -24.74
N ALA A 97 -3.00 -36.85 -25.30
CA ALA A 97 -2.15 -35.70 -25.10
C ALA A 97 -2.79 -34.40 -25.60
N GLU A 98 -3.40 -34.41 -26.79
CA GLU A 98 -4.12 -33.27 -27.37
C GLU A 98 -5.34 -32.87 -26.52
N CYS A 99 -6.22 -33.83 -26.17
CA CYS A 99 -7.39 -33.57 -25.33
C CYS A 99 -7.02 -33.06 -23.93
N ILE A 100 -5.98 -33.61 -23.31
CA ILE A 100 -5.50 -33.14 -22.01
C ILE A 100 -4.96 -31.72 -22.16
N THR A 101 -4.10 -31.47 -23.14
CA THR A 101 -3.49 -30.15 -23.32
C THR A 101 -4.54 -29.08 -23.60
N GLU A 102 -5.48 -29.30 -24.50
CA GLU A 102 -6.50 -28.30 -24.85
C GLU A 102 -7.52 -28.12 -23.73
N SER A 103 -8.12 -29.21 -23.23
CA SER A 103 -9.21 -29.09 -22.26
C SER A 103 -8.73 -28.68 -20.87
N PHE A 104 -7.53 -29.10 -20.47
CA PHE A 104 -6.96 -28.73 -19.19
C PHE A 104 -6.41 -27.31 -19.22
N SER A 105 -5.70 -26.92 -20.29
CA SER A 105 -5.14 -25.56 -20.40
C SER A 105 -6.24 -24.50 -20.39
N ALA A 106 -7.28 -24.65 -21.22
CA ALA A 106 -8.37 -23.67 -21.31
C ALA A 106 -9.13 -23.53 -19.98
N LYS A 107 -9.56 -24.66 -19.39
CA LYS A 107 -10.32 -24.64 -18.12
C LYS A 107 -9.49 -24.15 -16.94
N MET A 108 -8.20 -24.50 -16.89
CA MET A 108 -7.31 -24.04 -15.83
C MET A 108 -7.07 -22.54 -15.93
N ILE A 109 -6.86 -22.01 -17.14
CA ILE A 109 -6.71 -20.56 -17.37
C ILE A 109 -7.97 -19.83 -16.92
N ASP A 110 -9.16 -20.27 -17.33
CA ASP A 110 -10.42 -19.64 -16.92
C ASP A 110 -10.61 -19.68 -15.40
N HIS A 111 -10.28 -20.81 -14.76
CA HIS A 111 -10.41 -20.95 -13.31
C HIS A 111 -9.42 -20.06 -12.55
N VAL A 112 -8.16 -19.97 -13.04
CA VAL A 112 -7.13 -19.09 -12.48
C VAL A 112 -7.54 -17.62 -12.65
N ILE A 113 -8.02 -17.22 -13.83
CA ILE A 113 -8.53 -15.87 -14.08
C ILE A 113 -9.70 -15.58 -13.14
N ALA A 114 -10.68 -16.48 -13.03
CA ALA A 114 -11.85 -16.29 -12.17
C ALA A 114 -11.49 -16.18 -10.68
N ALA A 115 -10.50 -16.95 -10.22
CA ALA A 115 -10.04 -16.92 -8.83
C ALA A 115 -9.21 -15.67 -8.51
N ILE A 116 -8.35 -15.23 -9.44
CA ILE A 116 -7.41 -14.11 -9.21
C ILE A 116 -8.06 -12.75 -9.48
N SER A 117 -8.99 -12.64 -10.43
CA SER A 117 -9.58 -11.35 -10.82
C SER A 117 -10.19 -10.57 -9.65
N PRO A 118 -10.99 -11.18 -8.74
CA PRO A 118 -11.53 -10.47 -7.58
C PRO A 118 -10.43 -9.96 -6.64
N GLN A 119 -9.34 -10.71 -6.45
CA GLN A 119 -8.22 -10.31 -5.60
C GLN A 119 -7.47 -9.11 -6.20
N VAL A 120 -7.24 -9.12 -7.53
CA VAL A 120 -6.63 -7.99 -8.24
C VAL A 120 -7.50 -6.74 -8.10
N ALA A 121 -8.82 -6.87 -8.22
CA ALA A 121 -9.74 -5.75 -8.03
C ALA A 121 -9.68 -5.18 -6.60
N LEU A 122 -9.63 -6.04 -5.58
CA LEU A 122 -9.50 -5.62 -4.18
C LEU A 122 -8.17 -4.90 -3.91
N VAL A 123 -7.05 -5.45 -4.41
CA VAL A 123 -5.73 -4.82 -4.28
C VAL A 123 -5.70 -3.46 -5.00
N HIS A 124 -6.33 -3.37 -6.18
CA HIS A 124 -6.44 -2.10 -6.90
C HIS A 124 -7.25 -1.06 -6.13
N SER A 125 -8.41 -1.43 -5.59
CA SER A 125 -9.24 -0.53 -4.77
C SER A 125 -8.53 -0.07 -3.50
N ALA A 126 -7.83 -0.98 -2.81
CA ALA A 126 -7.05 -0.65 -1.63
C ALA A 126 -5.88 0.30 -1.97
N SER A 127 -5.22 0.07 -3.10
CA SER A 127 -4.16 0.97 -3.60
C SER A 127 -4.69 2.37 -3.89
N GLN A 128 -5.84 2.50 -4.57
CA GLN A 128 -6.47 3.80 -4.81
C GLN A 128 -6.85 4.52 -3.50
N SER A 129 -7.39 3.79 -2.53
CA SER A 129 -7.71 4.35 -1.21
C SER A 129 -6.47 4.83 -0.48
N LEU A 130 -5.35 4.11 -0.58
CA LEU A 130 -4.08 4.51 0.02
C LEU A 130 -3.52 5.77 -0.64
N VAL A 131 -3.62 5.89 -1.96
CA VAL A 131 -3.21 7.10 -2.71
C VAL A 131 -4.03 8.31 -2.26
N ALA A 132 -5.35 8.16 -2.12
CA ALA A 132 -6.22 9.24 -1.64
C ALA A 132 -5.88 9.65 -0.19
N SER A 133 -5.65 8.68 0.69
CA SER A 133 -5.24 8.92 2.08
C SER A 133 -3.89 9.63 2.14
N LEU A 134 -2.92 9.24 1.31
CA LEU A 134 -1.62 9.89 1.21
C LEU A 134 -1.76 11.35 0.75
N ALA A 135 -2.60 11.62 -0.25
CA ALA A 135 -2.88 12.99 -0.71
C ALA A 135 -3.47 13.86 0.41
N GLN A 136 -4.46 13.33 1.16
CA GLN A 136 -5.03 14.03 2.31
C GLN A 136 -4.00 14.29 3.41
N ALA A 137 -3.13 13.32 3.72
CA ALA A 137 -2.06 13.48 4.70
C ALA A 137 -1.06 14.57 4.28
N THR A 138 -0.71 14.64 2.99
CA THR A 138 0.18 15.69 2.46
C THR A 138 -0.46 17.09 2.52
N GLU A 139 -1.77 17.19 2.26
CA GLU A 139 -2.51 18.45 2.38
C GLU A 139 -2.59 18.91 3.84
N LEU A 140 -2.88 17.99 4.76
CA LEU A 140 -2.93 18.30 6.19
C LEU A 140 -1.56 18.73 6.71
N HIS A 141 -0.48 18.06 6.29
CA HIS A 141 0.88 18.47 6.62
C HIS A 141 1.20 19.89 6.12
N ALA A 142 0.84 20.20 4.87
CA ALA A 142 1.03 21.55 4.32
C ALA A 142 0.21 22.61 5.06
N LYS A 143 -0.96 22.25 5.61
CA LYS A 143 -1.76 23.13 6.45
C LYS A 143 -1.10 23.38 7.80
N ILE A 144 -0.63 22.33 8.47
CA ILE A 144 0.06 22.41 9.76
C ILE A 144 1.33 23.27 9.65
N GLU A 145 2.13 23.09 8.59
CA GLU A 145 3.33 23.91 8.37
C GLU A 145 2.99 25.41 8.22
N ARG A 146 1.95 25.74 7.43
CA ARG A 146 1.51 27.14 7.30
C ARG A 146 1.04 27.74 8.62
N GLU A 147 0.24 27.00 9.38
CA GLU A 147 -0.26 27.45 10.69
C GLU A 147 0.90 27.66 11.68
N ARG A 148 1.89 26.76 11.68
CA ARG A 148 3.10 26.91 12.50
C ARG A 148 3.89 28.17 12.11
N ASP A 149 4.07 28.42 10.82
CA ASP A 149 4.83 29.59 10.34
C ASP A 149 4.07 30.91 10.65
N GLU A 150 2.73 30.90 10.60
CA GLU A 150 1.90 32.03 11.03
C GLU A 150 2.03 32.29 12.54
N ASP A 151 1.96 31.23 13.37
CA ASP A 151 2.13 31.32 14.81
C ASP A 151 3.53 31.80 15.20
N GLU A 152 4.59 31.31 14.54
CA GLU A 152 5.96 31.76 14.77
C GLU A 152 6.12 33.26 14.47
N ASN A 153 5.51 33.74 13.37
CA ASN A 153 5.51 35.17 13.03
C ASN A 153 4.71 36.00 14.05
N ASN A 154 3.59 35.49 14.54
CA ASN A 154 2.78 36.15 15.58
C ASN A 154 3.55 36.26 16.90
N ILE A 155 4.22 35.18 17.32
CA ILE A 155 5.07 35.16 18.53
C ILE A 155 6.22 36.15 18.39
N LYS A 156 6.89 36.18 17.23
CA LYS A 156 7.96 37.13 16.95
C LYS A 156 7.47 38.57 17.05
N THR A 157 6.34 38.89 16.42
CA THR A 157 5.73 40.23 16.47
C THR A 157 5.36 40.61 17.90
N ALA A 158 4.82 39.68 18.69
CA ALA A 158 4.51 39.91 20.09
C ALA A 158 5.76 40.17 20.93
N ALA A 159 6.84 39.42 20.69
CA ALA A 159 8.13 39.62 21.35
C ALA A 159 8.72 41.01 21.04
N GLU A 160 8.72 41.43 19.77
CA GLU A 160 9.17 42.76 19.34
C GLU A 160 8.38 43.89 20.03
N ARG A 161 7.05 43.74 20.16
CA ARG A 161 6.20 44.72 20.88
C ARG A 161 6.49 44.77 22.38
N ILE A 162 6.79 43.62 23.00
CA ILE A 162 7.16 43.55 24.42
C ILE A 162 8.51 44.23 24.63
N GLU A 163 9.48 44.01 23.73
CA GLU A 163 10.80 44.66 23.75
C GLU A 163 10.67 46.19 23.63
N GLU A 164 9.92 46.69 22.65
CA GLU A 164 9.67 48.14 22.47
C GLU A 164 8.97 48.76 23.70
N SER A 165 8.01 48.04 24.29
CA SER A 165 7.32 48.48 25.51
C SER A 165 8.27 48.52 26.71
N ALA A 166 9.16 47.54 26.84
CA ALA A 166 10.16 47.49 27.89
C ALA A 166 11.16 48.65 27.77
N ASP A 167 11.67 48.91 26.57
CA ASP A 167 12.58 50.04 26.29
C ASP A 167 11.94 51.38 26.65
N THR A 168 10.66 51.54 26.29
CA THR A 168 9.88 52.73 26.64
C THR A 168 9.75 52.89 28.17
N LEU A 169 9.46 51.80 28.89
CA LEU A 169 9.42 51.80 30.36
C LEU A 169 10.77 52.13 30.98
N PHE A 170 11.87 51.58 30.45
CA PHE A 170 13.22 51.89 30.92
C PHE A 170 13.53 53.38 30.75
N SER A 171 13.17 53.98 29.61
CA SER A 171 13.32 55.42 29.38
C SER A 171 12.50 56.27 30.36
N TYR A 172 11.27 55.85 30.70
CA TYR A 172 10.46 56.52 31.72
C TYR A 172 11.06 56.42 33.12
N VAL A 173 11.57 55.23 33.49
CA VAL A 173 12.23 55.03 34.79
C VAL A 173 13.47 55.90 34.90
N GLU A 174 14.29 55.98 33.84
CA GLU A 174 15.46 56.86 33.80
C GLU A 174 15.05 58.35 33.93
N THR A 175 13.98 58.75 33.25
CA THR A 175 13.42 60.12 33.35
C THR A 175 12.97 60.43 34.78
N CYS A 176 12.24 59.53 35.43
CA CYS A 176 11.82 59.66 36.83
C CYS A 176 13.04 59.73 37.77
N GLN A 177 14.05 58.89 37.55
CA GLN A 177 15.29 58.91 38.32
C GLN A 177 16.01 60.26 38.20
N ASN A 178 16.09 60.80 36.99
CA ASN A 178 16.69 62.11 36.72
C ASN A 178 15.88 63.25 37.37
N ALA A 179 14.54 63.18 37.33
CA ALA A 179 13.68 64.13 38.01
C ALA A 179 13.88 64.10 39.54
N ILE A 180 13.92 62.91 40.16
CA ILE A 180 14.21 62.73 41.59
C ILE A 180 15.59 63.30 41.95
N LYS A 181 16.63 62.99 41.15
CA LYS A 181 17.98 63.55 41.33
C LYS A 181 17.97 65.08 41.28
N SER A 182 17.18 65.68 40.39
CA SER A 182 17.07 67.15 40.28
C SER A 182 16.33 67.81 41.45
N LEU A 183 15.39 67.10 42.08
CA LEU A 183 14.65 67.59 43.24
C LEU A 183 15.46 67.55 44.53
N GLY A 184 16.44 66.65 44.64
CA GLY A 184 17.30 66.48 45.83
C GLY A 184 17.86 67.80 46.36
N PRO A 185 18.60 68.59 45.54
CA PRO A 185 19.14 69.88 45.98
C PRO A 185 18.07 70.89 46.42
N SER A 186 16.88 70.87 45.80
CA SER A 186 15.79 71.75 46.19
C SER A 186 15.21 71.38 47.56
N LEU A 187 15.12 70.08 47.87
CA LEU A 187 14.70 69.61 49.18
C LEU A 187 15.72 69.97 50.26
N ASP A 188 17.02 69.84 49.96
CA ASP A 188 18.11 70.24 50.87
C ASP A 188 18.01 71.74 51.22
N VAL A 189 17.80 72.60 50.22
CA VAL A 189 17.61 74.05 50.43
C VAL A 189 16.37 74.34 51.29
N MET A 190 15.26 73.67 51.04
CA MET A 190 14.05 73.85 51.85
C MET A 190 14.26 73.38 53.30
N GLN A 191 14.98 72.28 53.49
CA GLN A 191 15.34 71.77 54.82
C GLN A 191 16.22 72.78 55.57
N ASP A 192 17.23 73.35 54.92
CA ASP A 192 18.07 74.40 55.49
C ASP A 192 17.26 75.64 55.88
N GLN A 193 16.30 76.04 55.04
CA GLN A 193 15.41 77.16 55.34
C GLN A 193 14.52 76.89 56.56
N VAL A 194 13.94 75.69 56.66
CA VAL A 194 13.14 75.26 57.83
C VAL A 194 14.00 75.25 59.09
N ASN A 195 15.22 74.71 59.02
CA ASN A 195 16.17 74.70 60.13
C ASN A 195 16.50 76.14 60.58
N SER A 196 16.71 77.06 59.64
CA SER A 196 16.94 78.48 59.92
C SER A 196 15.73 79.15 60.60
N MET A 197 14.51 78.87 60.13
CA MET A 197 13.29 79.38 60.77
C MET A 197 13.11 78.84 62.20
N SER A 198 13.36 77.55 62.41
CA SER A 198 13.29 76.92 63.74
C SER A 198 14.26 77.57 64.74
N GLN A 199 15.48 77.89 64.29
CA GLN A 199 16.45 78.64 65.09
C GLN A 199 15.97 80.06 65.42
N ARG A 200 15.30 80.75 64.49
CA ARG A 200 14.72 82.09 64.74
C ARG A 200 13.59 82.05 65.76
N ILE A 201 12.72 81.05 65.72
CA ILE A 201 11.58 80.92 66.66
C ILE A 201 12.06 80.61 68.07
N SER A 202 13.16 79.85 68.20
CA SER A 202 13.75 79.52 69.49
C SER A 202 14.50 80.71 70.14
N ALA A 203 14.65 81.83 69.44
CA ALA A 203 15.24 83.04 70.02
C ALA A 203 14.22 83.76 70.93
N PRO A 204 14.63 84.24 72.12
CA PRO A 204 13.73 84.91 73.06
C PRO A 204 13.13 86.18 72.42
N MET A 205 11.80 86.23 72.32
CA MET A 205 11.07 87.34 71.71
C MET A 205 11.33 88.66 72.45
N PRO A 206 11.65 89.76 71.75
CA PRO A 206 11.47 91.09 72.28
C PRO A 206 9.97 91.37 72.45
N ASN A 207 9.61 91.79 73.65
CA ASN A 207 8.29 92.24 74.05
C ASN A 207 7.80 93.38 73.10
N ALA A 208 6.66 93.22 72.40
CA ALA A 208 5.67 94.29 72.17
C ALA A 208 4.53 93.94 71.18
N GLN A 209 3.32 94.33 71.60
CA GLN A 209 2.15 94.85 70.88
C GLN A 209 1.36 94.01 69.85
N PRO A 210 0.02 94.17 69.84
CA PRO A 210 -0.89 93.42 68.96
C PRO A 210 -1.05 94.12 67.59
N PRO A 211 -0.89 93.41 66.46
CA PRO A 211 -1.27 93.93 65.16
C PRO A 211 -2.58 93.34 64.65
N ALA A 212 -3.16 94.11 63.73
CA ALA A 212 -4.50 93.99 63.18
C ALA A 212 -4.71 92.74 62.31
N SER A 213 -5.99 92.42 62.17
CA SER A 213 -6.59 91.32 61.40
C SER A 213 -6.07 91.23 59.96
N HIS A 214 -5.22 90.25 59.71
CA HIS A 214 -4.88 89.80 58.35
C HIS A 214 -5.88 88.73 57.87
N PRO A 215 -6.17 88.68 56.55
CA PRO A 215 -7.06 87.69 55.98
C PRO A 215 -6.56 86.27 56.24
N SER A 216 -7.47 85.39 56.65
CA SER A 216 -7.18 83.98 56.94
C SER A 216 -6.52 83.31 55.75
N TYR A 217 -5.36 82.69 55.99
CA TYR A 217 -4.53 81.97 55.02
C TYR A 217 -5.35 80.96 54.18
N SER A 218 -6.43 80.42 54.74
CA SER A 218 -7.36 79.52 54.04
C SER A 218 -8.06 80.14 52.82
N SER A 219 -8.30 81.45 52.82
CA SER A 219 -9.02 82.14 51.74
C SER A 219 -8.18 82.36 50.49
N ILE A 220 -6.87 82.57 50.65
CA ILE A 220 -5.93 82.80 49.54
C ILE A 220 -5.53 81.47 48.88
N VAL A 221 -5.42 80.39 49.67
CA VAL A 221 -5.07 79.06 49.13
C VAL A 221 -6.23 78.47 48.32
N ALA A 222 -7.49 78.72 48.72
CA ALA A 222 -8.66 78.22 48.00
C ALA A 222 -8.81 78.82 46.58
N SER A 223 -8.31 80.04 46.32
CA SER A 223 -8.43 80.69 45.00
C SER A 223 -7.34 80.29 44.00
N HIS A 224 -6.28 79.59 44.44
CA HIS A 224 -5.15 79.19 43.58
C HIS A 224 -5.06 77.68 43.34
N LEU A 225 -5.97 76.88 43.90
CA LEU A 225 -6.03 75.45 43.64
C LEU A 225 -6.74 75.17 42.31
N SER A 226 -5.96 74.76 41.31
CA SER A 226 -6.41 74.16 40.05
C SER A 226 -7.42 73.02 40.29
N PRO A 227 -8.37 72.76 39.36
CA PRO A 227 -9.51 71.89 39.58
C PRO A 227 -9.12 70.57 40.23
N THR A 228 -9.80 70.28 41.34
CA THR A 228 -9.57 69.22 42.30
C THR A 228 -9.18 67.91 41.63
N ILE A 229 -8.15 67.25 42.18
CA ILE A 229 -7.62 65.94 41.79
C ILE A 229 -8.76 64.92 41.50
N ASP A 230 -9.89 65.02 42.18
CA ASP A 230 -11.10 64.23 41.95
C ASP A 230 -11.67 64.30 40.52
N LYS A 231 -11.55 65.43 39.81
CA LYS A 231 -12.03 65.53 38.41
C LYS A 231 -11.10 64.82 37.43
N ALA A 232 -9.79 64.86 37.66
CA ALA A 232 -8.83 64.15 36.85
C ALA A 232 -8.90 62.65 37.10
N LEU A 233 -9.01 62.25 38.38
CA LEU A 233 -9.20 60.85 38.78
C LEU A 233 -10.54 60.30 38.28
N GLY A 234 -11.61 61.08 38.32
CA GLY A 234 -12.90 60.71 37.75
C GLY A 234 -12.84 60.50 36.23
N ARG A 235 -12.13 61.35 35.49
CA ARG A 235 -11.93 61.16 34.03
C ARG A 235 -11.04 59.95 33.71
N ALA A 236 -10.00 59.70 34.51
CA ALA A 236 -9.15 58.52 34.35
C ALA A 236 -9.91 57.23 34.67
N ALA A 237 -10.74 57.22 35.72
CA ALA A 237 -11.57 56.08 36.09
C ALA A 237 -12.67 55.78 35.06
N ILE A 238 -13.23 56.81 34.40
CA ILE A 238 -14.18 56.63 33.29
C ILE A 238 -13.45 56.02 32.08
N ARG A 239 -12.27 56.54 31.69
CA ARG A 239 -11.48 55.97 30.57
C ARG A 239 -10.97 54.55 30.84
N ALA A 240 -10.64 54.22 32.09
CA ALA A 240 -10.21 52.87 32.47
C ALA A 240 -11.36 51.84 32.45
N ARG A 241 -12.62 52.30 32.48
CA ARG A 241 -13.82 51.44 32.39
C ARG A 241 -14.42 51.38 30.99
N GLU A 242 -14.00 52.24 30.06
CA GLU A 242 -14.21 52.02 28.63
C GLU A 242 -13.29 50.88 28.19
N ILE A 243 -13.77 49.64 28.32
CA ILE A 243 -13.14 48.46 27.72
C ILE A 243 -13.21 48.67 26.20
N LEU A 244 -12.13 49.21 25.64
CA LEU A 244 -11.96 49.36 24.20
C LEU A 244 -11.77 47.95 23.61
N LEU A 245 -12.87 47.27 23.33
CA LEU A 245 -12.87 46.14 22.43
C LEU A 245 -12.54 46.71 21.05
N ASN A 246 -11.27 46.69 20.66
CA ASN A 246 -10.88 46.91 19.27
C ASN A 246 -11.17 45.60 18.53
N PRO A 247 -12.31 45.46 17.81
CA PRO A 247 -12.53 44.26 17.02
C PRO A 247 -11.43 44.18 15.95
N LEU A 248 -10.86 42.98 15.78
CA LEU A 248 -9.97 42.73 14.65
C LEU A 248 -10.74 42.98 13.34
N PRO A 249 -10.13 43.59 12.31
CA PRO A 249 -10.78 43.80 11.02
C PRO A 249 -11.25 42.46 10.44
N GLY A 250 -12.56 42.24 10.42
CA GLY A 250 -13.18 41.01 9.89
C GLY A 250 -13.83 40.09 10.91
N GLU A 251 -13.61 40.30 12.21
CA GLU A 251 -14.30 39.54 13.27
C GLU A 251 -15.48 40.33 13.83
N SER A 252 -16.68 39.74 13.75
CA SER A 252 -17.87 40.27 14.40
C SER A 252 -17.76 40.03 15.91
N LEU A 253 -17.94 41.10 16.70
CA LEU A 253 -18.05 41.06 18.16
C LEU A 253 -19.16 40.12 18.67
N PHE A 254 -20.09 39.75 17.80
CA PHE A 254 -21.18 38.83 18.09
C PHE A 254 -21.06 37.58 17.21
N PRO A 255 -21.32 36.37 17.77
CA PRO A 255 -21.45 35.15 16.99
C PRO A 255 -22.44 35.32 15.83
N PRO A 256 -22.22 34.66 14.68
CA PRO A 256 -23.04 34.84 13.47
C PRO A 256 -24.53 34.54 13.69
N ASP A 257 -24.86 33.74 14.72
CA ASP A 257 -26.23 33.33 15.03
C ASP A 257 -26.93 34.24 16.06
N THR A 258 -26.32 35.35 16.46
CA THR A 258 -26.92 36.25 17.48
C THR A 258 -28.08 37.04 16.88
N PRO A 259 -29.32 36.88 17.37
CA PRO A 259 -30.47 37.58 16.81
C PRO A 259 -30.41 39.08 17.10
N LYS A 260 -30.79 39.91 16.11
CA LYS A 260 -30.64 41.38 16.16
C LYS A 260 -31.27 42.08 17.37
N HIS A 261 -32.28 41.47 17.99
CA HIS A 261 -32.97 42.04 19.15
C HIS A 261 -32.18 41.89 20.46
N ASP A 262 -31.23 40.96 20.52
CA ASP A 262 -30.36 40.76 21.68
C ASP A 262 -29.12 41.67 21.67
N ILE A 263 -28.79 42.28 20.53
CA ILE A 263 -27.64 43.19 20.35
C ILE A 263 -27.95 44.62 20.84
N ALA A 264 -29.22 45.01 20.94
CA ALA A 264 -29.65 46.40 21.12
C ALA A 264 -30.27 46.74 22.51
N LYS A 265 -29.91 46.01 23.56
CA LYS A 265 -30.29 46.34 24.96
C LYS A 265 -29.17 47.07 25.68
#